data_AF-A0A1F4X6E3-F1
#
_entry.id   AF-A0A1F4X6E3-F1
#
_cell.length_a   1.000
_cell.length_b   1.000
_cell.length_c   1.000
_cell.angle_alpha   90.00
_cell.angle_beta   90.00
_cell.angle_gamma   90.00
#
_symmetry.space_group_name_H-M   'P 1'
#
loop_
_entity.id
_entity.type
_entity.pdbx_description
1 polymer ?
#
loop_
_entity_poly.entity_id
_entity_poly.type
_entity_poly.pdbx_seq_one_letter_code
_entity_poly.pdbx_strand_id
1 'polypeptide(L)'
;MNHKISHIFTGQEAAIAYALSAERIFDNDCEFLNANPHVIPIFVSQLFQSLEISIKHVGIASGLFTETEARSRAVRSGHGIKELATLAVEKLGGDSFDPILMALTHCNAGTNSKEIIKQMISGKAFEKTREKYATRCLGYGQVADGEFALIDDISSWINAVKETASNLPEAIDALKQWKASPSESSTLRSGGHRRRYESNG
;
A
#
# COMPACT_ATOMS: atom_id res chain seq x y z
N MET A 1 -17.22 35.27 -9.91
CA MET A 1 -17.82 34.63 -8.73
C MET A 1 -16.77 33.75 -8.09
N ASN A 2 -16.33 34.04 -6.85
CA ASN A 2 -15.37 33.21 -6.13
C ASN A 2 -16.10 32.00 -5.58
N HIS A 3 -16.04 30.88 -6.30
CA HIS A 3 -16.46 29.59 -5.76
C HIS A 3 -15.44 29.18 -4.70
N LYS A 4 -15.74 29.46 -3.43
CA LYS A 4 -15.02 28.86 -2.31
C LYS A 4 -15.34 27.37 -2.32
N ILE A 5 -14.35 26.56 -2.70
CA ILE A 5 -14.41 25.11 -2.57
C ILE A 5 -14.35 24.79 -1.08
N SER A 6 -15.50 24.49 -0.49
CA SER A 6 -15.67 24.02 0.89
C SER A 6 -15.58 22.48 0.92
N HIS A 7 -14.60 21.90 0.24
CA HIS A 7 -14.45 20.44 0.22
C HIS A 7 -13.47 20.03 1.33
N ILE A 8 -13.96 19.29 2.33
CA ILE A 8 -13.09 18.50 3.19
C ILE A 8 -12.69 17.30 2.34
N PHE A 9 -11.43 17.20 1.95
CA PHE A 9 -10.93 16.08 1.15
C PHE A 9 -10.78 14.84 2.04
N THR A 10 -11.51 13.78 1.71
CA THR A 10 -11.40 12.49 2.39
C THR A 10 -10.08 11.80 2.04
N GLY A 11 -9.70 10.77 2.82
CA GLY A 11 -8.53 9.95 2.50
C GLY A 11 -8.66 9.26 1.13
N GLN A 12 -9.87 8.84 0.77
CA GLN A 12 -10.16 8.27 -0.55
C GLN A 12 -9.97 9.29 -1.67
N GLU A 13 -10.54 10.48 -1.55
CA GLU A 13 -10.37 11.54 -2.55
C GLU A 13 -8.91 11.94 -2.71
N ALA A 14 -8.15 11.98 -1.62
CA ALA A 14 -6.72 12.21 -1.68
C ALA A 14 -5.99 11.11 -2.46
N ALA A 15 -6.22 9.82 -2.14
CA ALA A 15 -5.62 8.71 -2.88
C ALA A 15 -5.95 8.77 -4.38
N ILE A 16 -7.22 8.99 -4.73
CA ILE A 16 -7.67 9.15 -6.13
C ILE A 16 -6.95 10.33 -6.80
N ALA A 17 -6.84 11.48 -6.13
CA ALA A 17 -6.19 12.66 -6.69
C ALA A 17 -4.71 12.41 -7.02
N TYR A 18 -3.98 11.68 -6.18
CA TYR A 18 -2.59 11.28 -6.47
C TYR A 18 -2.51 10.33 -7.66
N ALA A 19 -3.40 9.33 -7.75
CA ALA A 19 -3.44 8.42 -8.90
C ALA A 19 -3.77 9.14 -10.21
N LEU A 20 -4.76 10.05 -10.20
CA LEU A 20 -5.11 10.89 -11.36
C LEU A 20 -3.98 11.86 -11.74
N SER A 21 -3.23 12.36 -10.76
CA SER A 21 -2.06 13.20 -11.03
C SER A 21 -0.96 12.41 -11.74
N ALA A 22 -0.72 11.14 -11.33
CA ALA A 22 0.20 10.25 -12.03
C ALA A 22 -0.26 9.98 -13.48
N GLU A 23 -1.56 9.69 -13.66
CA GLU A 23 -2.17 9.51 -14.98
C GLU A 23 -1.98 10.74 -15.87
N ARG A 24 -2.22 11.93 -15.32
CA ARG A 24 -2.08 13.18 -16.07
C ARG A 24 -0.63 13.51 -16.43
N ILE A 25 0.33 13.17 -15.56
CA ILE A 25 1.76 13.32 -15.87
C ILE A 25 2.17 12.40 -17.02
N PHE A 26 1.63 11.18 -17.04
CA PHE A 26 1.89 10.20 -18.10
C PHE A 26 1.19 10.57 -19.42
N ASP A 27 -0.07 10.97 -19.38
CA ASP A 27 -0.91 11.38 -20.52
C ASP A 27 -0.91 10.41 -21.73
N ASN A 28 -0.67 9.11 -21.47
CA ASN A 28 -0.45 8.08 -22.51
C ASN A 28 0.76 8.34 -23.42
N ASP A 29 1.72 9.12 -22.94
CA ASP A 29 2.92 9.53 -23.65
C ASP A 29 4.18 9.08 -22.88
N CYS A 30 4.67 7.88 -23.21
CA CYS A 30 5.95 7.42 -22.70
C CYS A 30 7.12 8.30 -23.17
N GLU A 31 7.01 8.95 -24.35
CA GLU A 31 8.07 9.81 -24.87
C GLU A 31 8.24 11.05 -24.00
N PHE A 32 7.14 11.61 -23.46
CA PHE A 32 7.21 12.70 -22.51
C PHE A 32 8.07 12.34 -21.28
N LEU A 33 7.84 11.18 -20.66
CA LEU A 33 8.62 10.74 -19.49
C LEU A 33 10.09 10.48 -19.85
N ASN A 34 10.34 9.87 -21.01
CA ASN A 34 11.70 9.59 -21.49
C ASN A 34 12.47 10.88 -21.82
N ALA A 35 11.81 11.88 -22.41
CA ALA A 35 12.39 13.18 -22.71
C ALA A 35 12.58 14.05 -21.46
N ASN A 36 11.84 13.78 -20.38
CA ASN A 36 11.83 14.58 -19.16
C ASN A 36 12.15 13.72 -17.92
N PRO A 37 13.37 13.18 -17.78
CA PRO A 37 13.72 12.25 -16.70
C PRO A 37 13.55 12.86 -15.29
N HIS A 38 13.60 14.18 -15.16
CA HIS A 38 13.36 14.90 -13.91
C HIS A 38 11.90 14.83 -13.43
N VAL A 39 10.96 14.45 -14.30
CA VAL A 39 9.54 14.25 -13.96
C VAL A 39 9.30 12.84 -13.40
N ILE A 40 10.15 11.85 -13.73
CA ILE A 40 10.00 10.46 -13.29
C ILE A 40 9.92 10.34 -11.75
N PRO A 41 10.78 10.99 -10.93
CA PRO A 41 10.64 10.97 -9.49
C PRO A 41 9.28 11.49 -8.99
N ILE A 42 8.74 12.52 -9.65
CA ILE A 42 7.45 13.12 -9.31
C ILE A 42 6.34 12.12 -9.63
N PHE A 43 6.36 11.55 -10.83
CA PHE A 43 5.43 10.51 -11.27
C PHE A 43 5.39 9.33 -10.30
N VAL A 44 6.56 8.75 -9.98
CA VAL A 44 6.68 7.62 -9.04
C VAL A 44 6.19 8.02 -7.65
N SER A 45 6.48 9.24 -7.19
CA SER A 45 5.98 9.77 -5.92
C SER A 45 4.45 9.79 -5.88
N GLN A 46 3.79 10.19 -6.97
CA GLN A 46 2.33 10.22 -7.03
C GLN A 46 1.74 8.81 -6.85
N LEU A 47 2.27 7.80 -7.54
CA LEU A 47 1.80 6.41 -7.40
C LEU A 47 1.97 5.89 -5.97
N PHE A 48 3.15 6.10 -5.38
CA PHE A 48 3.46 5.63 -4.03
C PHE A 48 2.65 6.37 -2.96
N GLN A 49 2.41 7.66 -3.15
CA GLN A 49 1.61 8.46 -2.22
C GLN A 49 0.14 8.09 -2.27
N SER A 50 -0.40 7.78 -3.45
CA SER A 50 -1.74 7.19 -3.58
C SER A 50 -1.84 5.89 -2.78
N LEU A 51 -0.90 4.96 -2.96
CA LEU A 51 -0.91 3.68 -2.24
C LEU A 51 -0.72 3.84 -0.72
N GLU A 52 0.18 4.71 -0.28
CA GLU A 52 0.40 5.03 1.14
C GLU A 52 -0.91 5.51 1.79
N ILE A 53 -1.60 6.45 1.15
CA ILE A 53 -2.87 6.99 1.64
C ILE A 53 -3.93 5.89 1.66
N SER A 54 -4.02 5.05 0.63
CA SER A 54 -4.94 3.92 0.59
C SER A 54 -4.77 2.99 1.79
N ILE A 55 -3.53 2.56 2.10
CA ILE A 55 -3.25 1.67 3.23
C ILE A 55 -3.61 2.34 4.56
N LYS A 56 -3.23 3.61 4.75
CA LYS A 56 -3.56 4.37 5.96
C LYS A 56 -5.06 4.53 6.14
N HIS A 57 -5.75 4.94 5.08
CA HIS A 57 -7.17 5.23 5.11
C HIS A 57 -7.96 3.97 5.46
N VAL A 58 -7.68 2.87 4.76
CA VAL A 58 -8.34 1.58 5.02
C VAL A 58 -8.06 1.08 6.43
N GLY A 59 -6.80 1.13 6.88
CA GLY A 59 -6.44 0.65 8.22
C GLY A 59 -7.05 1.49 9.35
N ILE A 60 -7.10 2.82 9.20
CA ILE A 60 -7.69 3.72 10.21
C ILE A 60 -9.23 3.62 10.18
N ALA A 61 -9.86 3.67 9.01
CA ALA A 61 -11.31 3.67 8.89
C ALA A 61 -11.97 2.32 9.21
N SER A 62 -11.24 1.22 9.08
CA SER A 62 -11.64 -0.10 9.59
C SER A 62 -11.33 -0.30 11.09
N GLY A 63 -10.64 0.67 11.70
CA GLY A 63 -10.13 0.59 13.06
C GLY A 63 -9.06 -0.48 13.26
N LEU A 64 -8.42 -0.97 12.19
CA LEU A 64 -7.36 -1.96 12.26
C LEU A 64 -6.13 -1.43 13.01
N PHE A 65 -5.78 -0.17 12.79
CA PHE A 65 -4.79 0.57 13.56
C PHE A 65 -5.19 2.05 13.68
N THR A 66 -4.56 2.76 14.61
CA THR A 66 -4.80 4.18 14.88
C THR A 66 -3.94 5.09 14.01
N GLU A 67 -4.31 6.38 13.94
CA GLU A 67 -3.50 7.41 13.27
C GLU A 67 -2.11 7.55 13.90
N THR A 68 -2.01 7.40 15.22
CA THR A 68 -0.74 7.43 15.96
C THR A 68 0.18 6.30 15.54
N GLU A 69 -0.34 5.07 15.42
CA GLU A 69 0.44 3.92 14.95
C GLU A 69 0.89 4.12 13.50
N ALA A 70 -0.02 4.58 12.64
CA ALA A 70 0.22 4.86 11.22
C ALA A 70 1.20 6.02 10.95
N ARG A 71 1.55 6.82 11.96
CA ARG A 71 2.54 7.91 11.88
C ARG A 71 3.73 7.69 12.81
N SER A 72 3.84 6.52 13.42
CA SER A 72 4.95 6.20 14.32
C SER A 72 6.29 6.14 13.57
N ARG A 73 7.40 6.27 14.32
CA ARG A 73 8.74 6.08 13.75
C ARG A 73 8.95 4.67 13.18
N ALA A 74 8.29 3.67 13.77
CA ALA A 74 8.36 2.28 13.30
C ALA A 74 7.79 2.13 11.87
N VAL A 75 6.78 2.93 11.52
CA VAL A 75 6.25 3.01 10.14
C VAL A 75 6.83 4.19 9.36
N ARG A 76 8.06 4.59 9.71
CA ARG A 76 8.83 5.64 9.03
C ARG A 76 8.10 6.98 8.98
N SER A 77 7.52 7.37 10.12
CA SER A 77 6.71 8.59 10.26
C SER A 77 5.50 8.61 9.30
N GLY A 78 5.04 7.42 8.90
CA GLY A 78 3.92 7.22 8.01
C GLY A 78 4.27 7.13 6.52
N HIS A 79 5.55 7.16 6.13
CA HIS A 79 5.90 7.03 4.71
C HIS A 79 6.37 5.63 4.31
N GLY A 80 6.47 4.71 5.28
CA GLY A 80 6.86 3.34 5.05
C GLY A 80 5.71 2.51 4.52
N ILE A 81 5.57 2.34 3.20
CA ILE A 81 4.50 1.53 2.60
C ILE A 81 4.57 0.07 3.06
N LYS A 82 5.78 -0.52 3.07
CA LYS A 82 5.98 -1.89 3.53
C LYS A 82 5.65 -2.00 5.02
N GLU A 83 6.12 -1.05 5.81
CA GLU A 83 5.93 -1.03 7.26
C GLU A 83 4.46 -0.83 7.64
N LEU A 84 3.72 0.01 6.90
CA LEU A 84 2.26 0.16 7.05
C LEU A 84 1.52 -1.13 6.71
N ALA A 85 1.91 -1.81 5.63
CA ALA A 85 1.34 -3.10 5.28
C ALA A 85 1.68 -4.18 6.32
N THR A 86 2.89 -4.17 6.87
CA THR A 86 3.32 -5.09 7.94
C THR A 86 2.51 -4.84 9.22
N LEU A 87 2.30 -3.58 9.60
CA LEU A 87 1.41 -3.22 10.70
C LEU A 87 -0.01 -3.77 10.47
N ALA A 88 -0.55 -3.65 9.25
CA ALA A 88 -1.86 -4.22 8.93
C ALA A 88 -1.88 -5.75 9.12
N VAL A 89 -0.87 -6.46 8.64
CA VAL A 89 -0.74 -7.92 8.78
C VAL A 89 -0.67 -8.34 10.25
N GLU A 90 0.15 -7.67 11.05
CA GLU A 90 0.27 -7.90 12.49
C GLU A 90 -1.08 -7.74 13.20
N LYS A 91 -1.83 -6.69 12.85
CA LYS A 91 -3.16 -6.40 13.45
C LYS A 91 -4.24 -7.37 13.01
N LEU A 92 -4.09 -7.99 11.84
CA LEU A 92 -4.97 -9.05 11.35
C LEU A 92 -4.60 -10.43 11.91
N GLY A 93 -3.49 -10.56 12.64
CA GLY A 93 -2.99 -11.83 13.16
C GLY A 93 -2.51 -12.80 12.08
N GLY A 94 -2.14 -12.27 10.90
CA GLY A 94 -1.67 -13.08 9.77
C GLY A 94 -0.13 -13.13 9.67
N ASP A 95 0.35 -14.07 8.86
CA ASP A 95 1.79 -14.23 8.57
C ASP A 95 2.15 -13.75 7.14
N SER A 96 1.16 -13.35 6.33
CA SER A 96 1.34 -12.88 4.95
C SER A 96 0.60 -11.57 4.67
N PHE A 97 1.05 -10.85 3.63
CA PHE A 97 0.35 -9.66 3.12
C PHE A 97 -0.98 -9.97 2.41
N ASP A 98 -1.35 -11.24 2.23
CA ASP A 98 -2.52 -11.60 1.42
C ASP A 98 -3.83 -10.99 1.91
N PRO A 99 -4.14 -10.94 3.22
CA PRO A 99 -5.41 -10.36 3.67
C PRO A 99 -5.55 -8.87 3.30
N ILE A 100 -4.51 -8.07 3.52
CA ILE A 100 -4.55 -6.63 3.18
C ILE A 100 -4.51 -6.42 1.66
N LEU A 101 -3.72 -7.23 0.93
CA LEU A 101 -3.69 -7.19 -0.54
C LEU A 101 -5.06 -7.55 -1.13
N MET A 102 -5.68 -8.62 -0.65
CA MET A 102 -7.00 -9.05 -1.10
C MET A 102 -8.05 -7.99 -0.82
N ALA A 103 -8.06 -7.36 0.35
CA ALA A 103 -8.98 -6.28 0.66
C ALA A 103 -8.78 -5.09 -0.31
N LEU A 104 -7.53 -4.64 -0.47
CA LEU A 104 -7.19 -3.50 -1.33
C LEU A 104 -7.53 -3.72 -2.80
N THR A 105 -7.42 -4.95 -3.31
CA THR A 105 -7.59 -5.24 -4.73
C THR A 105 -8.84 -6.08 -5.05
N HIS A 106 -9.80 -6.19 -4.12
CA HIS A 106 -10.94 -7.10 -4.25
C HIS A 106 -11.80 -6.81 -5.50
N CYS A 107 -12.12 -5.54 -5.75
CA CYS A 107 -12.96 -5.11 -6.87
C CYS A 107 -12.16 -4.51 -8.04
N ASN A 108 -10.84 -4.70 -8.06
CA ASN A 108 -10.01 -4.20 -9.15
C ASN A 108 -10.32 -5.00 -10.43
N ALA A 109 -10.53 -4.31 -11.54
CA ALA A 109 -10.84 -4.94 -12.83
C ALA A 109 -9.58 -5.49 -13.52
N GLY A 110 -8.42 -4.88 -13.25
CA GLY A 110 -7.14 -5.33 -13.79
C GLY A 110 -6.71 -6.71 -13.25
N THR A 111 -6.49 -7.67 -14.14
CA THR A 111 -6.05 -9.03 -13.80
C THR A 111 -4.70 -9.06 -13.07
N ASN A 112 -3.85 -8.05 -13.30
CA ASN A 112 -2.54 -7.94 -12.68
C ASN A 112 -2.50 -6.98 -11.47
N SER A 113 -3.64 -6.35 -11.11
CA SER A 113 -3.67 -5.32 -10.06
C SER A 113 -3.13 -5.83 -8.72
N LYS A 114 -3.53 -7.04 -8.30
CA LYS A 114 -3.02 -7.67 -7.06
C LYS A 114 -1.49 -7.81 -7.07
N GLU A 115 -0.92 -8.28 -8.17
CA GLU A 115 0.53 -8.49 -8.27
C GLU A 115 1.28 -7.16 -8.31
N ILE A 116 0.78 -6.16 -9.04
CA ILE A 116 1.36 -4.81 -9.07
C ILE A 116 1.39 -4.19 -7.66
N ILE A 117 0.27 -4.20 -6.94
CA ILE A 117 0.21 -3.66 -5.58
C ILE A 117 1.13 -4.44 -4.64
N LYS A 118 1.21 -5.77 -4.79
CA LYS A 118 2.17 -6.60 -4.05
C LYS A 118 3.62 -6.22 -4.34
N GLN A 119 3.98 -5.95 -5.60
CA GLN A 119 5.31 -5.50 -6.00
C GLN A 119 5.63 -4.14 -5.37
N MET A 120 4.70 -3.19 -5.38
CA MET A 120 4.86 -1.89 -4.72
C MET A 120 5.11 -2.04 -3.21
N ILE A 121 4.35 -2.91 -2.53
CA ILE A 121 4.45 -3.13 -1.08
C ILE A 121 5.72 -3.89 -0.69
N SER A 122 6.04 -4.97 -1.39
CA SER A 122 7.01 -5.97 -0.93
C SER A 122 7.94 -6.53 -2.01
N GLY A 123 7.71 -6.18 -3.28
CA GLY A 123 8.52 -6.63 -4.40
C GLY A 123 9.98 -6.22 -4.28
N LYS A 124 10.89 -7.17 -4.52
CA LYS A 124 12.35 -6.93 -4.43
C LYS A 124 12.82 -5.83 -5.38
N ALA A 125 12.25 -5.77 -6.59
CA ALA A 125 12.59 -4.74 -7.57
C ALA A 125 12.31 -3.31 -7.07
N PHE A 126 11.29 -3.14 -6.22
CA PHE A 126 10.85 -1.84 -5.71
C PHE A 126 11.43 -1.48 -4.33
N GLU A 127 12.36 -2.28 -3.79
CA GLU A 127 12.93 -2.04 -2.46
C GLU A 127 13.63 -0.69 -2.36
N LYS A 128 14.48 -0.35 -3.34
CA LYS A 128 15.14 0.96 -3.40
C LYS A 128 14.14 2.10 -3.64
N THR A 129 13.16 1.90 -4.51
CA THR A 129 12.09 2.88 -4.75
C THR A 129 11.35 3.22 -3.47
N ARG A 130 10.94 2.19 -2.69
CA ARG A 130 10.30 2.36 -1.39
C ARG A 130 11.18 3.13 -0.40
N GLU A 131 12.46 2.80 -0.34
CA GLU A 131 13.41 3.47 0.54
C GLU A 131 13.51 4.97 0.22
N LYS A 132 13.67 5.31 -1.06
CA LYS A 132 13.76 6.70 -1.53
C LYS A 132 12.46 7.47 -1.31
N TYR A 133 11.32 6.80 -1.51
CA TYR A 133 10.01 7.36 -1.21
C TYR A 133 9.88 7.67 0.29
N ALA A 134 10.16 6.70 1.14
CA ALA A 134 9.96 6.83 2.58
C ALA A 134 10.91 7.84 3.24
N THR A 135 12.10 8.06 2.66
CA THR A 135 13.05 9.11 3.07
C THR A 135 12.77 10.49 2.47
N ARG A 136 11.75 10.62 1.61
CA ARG A 136 11.40 11.86 0.89
C ARG A 136 12.53 12.38 -0.02
N CYS A 137 13.45 11.52 -0.44
CA CYS A 137 14.54 11.85 -1.35
C CYS A 137 14.11 11.99 -2.83
N LEU A 138 12.80 11.97 -3.12
CA LEU A 138 12.26 11.99 -4.49
C LEU A 138 12.14 13.40 -5.09
N GLY A 139 12.12 14.46 -4.28
CA GLY A 139 11.74 15.81 -4.72
C GLY A 139 12.89 16.80 -5.00
N TYR A 140 14.15 16.44 -4.76
CA TYR A 140 15.24 17.42 -4.62
C TYR A 140 16.53 17.10 -5.40
N GLY A 141 16.44 16.35 -6.51
CA GLY A 141 17.61 16.02 -7.34
C GLY A 141 18.59 15.03 -6.69
N GLN A 142 18.11 14.24 -5.71
CA GLN A 142 18.92 13.26 -4.96
C GLN A 142 18.73 11.82 -5.45
N VAL A 143 18.14 11.64 -6.64
CA VAL A 143 17.87 10.31 -7.20
C VAL A 143 18.95 9.99 -8.22
N ALA A 144 19.69 8.91 -7.98
CA ALA A 144 20.68 8.38 -8.91
C ALA A 144 20.09 7.30 -9.82
N ASP A 145 20.78 6.99 -10.91
CA ASP A 145 20.40 5.92 -11.83
C ASP A 145 20.27 4.56 -11.09
N GLY A 146 19.21 3.82 -11.40
CA GLY A 146 18.93 2.52 -10.78
C GLY A 146 18.39 2.57 -9.34
N GLU A 147 18.04 3.75 -8.83
CA GLU A 147 17.34 3.90 -7.56
C GLU A 147 15.82 3.71 -7.67
N PHE A 148 15.28 3.81 -8.88
CA PHE A 148 13.91 3.41 -9.20
C PHE A 148 13.85 2.12 -9.98
N ALA A 149 12.86 1.31 -9.64
CA ALA A 149 12.45 0.17 -10.43
C ALA A 149 11.98 0.61 -11.82
N LEU A 150 12.30 -0.21 -12.83
CA LEU A 150 11.77 -0.06 -14.16
C LEU A 150 10.29 -0.48 -14.18
N ILE A 151 9.48 0.27 -14.93
CA ILE A 151 8.06 0.02 -15.12
C ILE A 151 7.81 -0.02 -16.63
N ASP A 152 7.52 -1.21 -17.17
CA ASP A 152 7.36 -1.39 -18.62
C ASP A 152 5.93 -1.07 -19.10
N ASP A 153 4.91 -1.44 -18.30
CA ASP A 153 3.49 -1.21 -18.60
C ASP A 153 2.91 -0.13 -17.66
N ILE A 154 3.31 1.12 -17.88
CA ILE A 154 2.96 2.27 -17.03
C ILE A 154 1.44 2.39 -16.84
N SER A 155 0.65 2.15 -17.89
CA SER A 155 -0.81 2.21 -17.84
C SER A 155 -1.40 1.21 -16.85
N SER A 156 -0.93 -0.04 -16.85
CA SER A 156 -1.40 -1.03 -15.87
C SER A 156 -1.06 -0.66 -14.43
N TRP A 157 0.09 -0.01 -14.20
CA TRP A 157 0.48 0.46 -12.87
C TRP A 157 -0.41 1.60 -12.36
N ILE A 158 -0.67 2.59 -13.22
CA ILE A 158 -1.60 3.69 -12.92
C ILE A 158 -3.00 3.13 -12.63
N ASN A 159 -3.50 2.24 -13.49
CA ASN A 159 -4.83 1.65 -13.33
C ASN A 159 -4.94 0.83 -12.04
N ALA A 160 -3.95 -0.02 -11.73
CA ALA A 160 -3.95 -0.79 -10.49
C ALA A 160 -4.02 0.10 -9.24
N VAL A 161 -3.26 1.20 -9.21
CA VAL A 161 -3.27 2.15 -8.10
C VAL A 161 -4.58 2.94 -8.03
N LYS A 162 -5.11 3.39 -9.17
CA LYS A 162 -6.37 4.13 -9.28
C LYS A 162 -7.58 3.28 -8.88
N GLU A 163 -7.63 2.03 -9.33
CA GLU A 163 -8.66 1.06 -8.94
C GLU A 163 -8.60 0.79 -7.44
N THR A 164 -7.39 0.58 -6.89
CA THR A 164 -7.18 0.40 -5.45
C THR A 164 -7.69 1.60 -4.65
N ALA A 165 -7.42 2.83 -5.10
CA ALA A 165 -7.92 4.05 -4.47
C ALA A 165 -9.45 4.21 -4.60
N SER A 166 -10.03 3.71 -5.69
CA SER A 166 -11.49 3.72 -5.88
C SER A 166 -12.19 2.69 -4.99
N ASN A 167 -11.56 1.54 -4.74
CA ASN A 167 -12.07 0.39 -3.98
C ASN A 167 -11.96 0.52 -2.43
N LEU A 168 -11.56 1.69 -1.90
CA LEU A 168 -11.33 1.81 -0.46
C LEU A 168 -12.59 1.59 0.41
N PRO A 169 -13.81 2.01 0.03
CA PRO A 169 -15.01 1.71 0.81
C PRO A 169 -15.22 0.20 1.02
N GLU A 170 -15.10 -0.58 -0.05
CA GLU A 170 -15.26 -2.03 -0.03
C GLU A 170 -14.13 -2.70 0.77
N ALA A 171 -12.90 -2.22 0.61
CA ALA A 171 -11.75 -2.70 1.38
C ALA A 171 -11.92 -2.44 2.89
N ILE A 172 -12.46 -1.28 3.27
CA ILE A 172 -12.77 -0.93 4.67
C ILE A 172 -13.78 -1.92 5.24
N ASP A 173 -14.85 -2.22 4.51
CA ASP A 173 -15.90 -3.12 4.96
C ASP A 173 -15.40 -4.56 5.07
N ALA A 174 -14.60 -5.03 4.11
CA ALA A 174 -13.96 -6.34 4.17
C ALA A 174 -13.10 -6.51 5.44
N LEU A 175 -12.28 -5.51 5.78
CA LEU A 175 -11.45 -5.57 6.99
C LEU A 175 -12.26 -5.46 8.29
N LYS A 176 -13.34 -4.67 8.31
CA LYS A 176 -14.26 -4.64 9.47
C LYS A 176 -14.88 -6.01 9.71
N GLN A 177 -15.36 -6.67 8.65
CA GLN A 177 -15.94 -8.02 8.73
C GLN A 177 -14.90 -9.06 9.18
N TRP A 178 -13.68 -8.97 8.66
CA TRP A 178 -12.58 -9.86 9.07
C TRP A 178 -12.32 -9.75 10.57
N LYS A 179 -12.22 -8.52 11.09
CA LYS A 179 -12.00 -8.28 12.52
C LYS A 179 -13.17 -8.73 13.41
N ALA A 180 -14.39 -8.63 12.91
CA ALA A 180 -15.58 -9.07 13.61
C ALA A 180 -15.78 -10.59 13.60
N SER A 181 -15.10 -11.30 12.68
CA SER A 181 -15.18 -12.75 12.57
C SER A 181 -14.32 -13.39 13.67
N PRO A 182 -14.91 -14.15 14.61
CA PRO A 182 -14.14 -14.87 15.62
C PRO A 182 -13.30 -15.92 14.89
N SER A 183 -11.98 -15.75 14.87
CA SER A 183 -11.09 -16.76 14.30
C SER A 183 -11.09 -17.96 15.24
N GLU A 184 -11.73 -19.06 14.87
CA GLU A 184 -11.56 -20.39 15.48
C GLU A 184 -10.15 -20.96 15.18
N SER A 185 -9.09 -20.23 15.55
CA SER A 185 -7.70 -20.66 15.32
C SER A 185 -6.85 -20.67 16.59
N SER A 186 -7.48 -20.81 17.76
CA SER A 186 -6.75 -21.10 19.02
C SER A 186 -6.60 -22.60 19.31
N THR A 187 -7.25 -23.49 18.56
CA THR A 187 -7.30 -24.93 18.91
C THR A 187 -6.15 -25.77 18.35
N LEU A 188 -5.24 -25.19 17.55
CA LEU A 188 -4.06 -25.89 17.02
C LEU A 188 -2.73 -25.53 17.70
N ARG A 189 -2.72 -24.61 18.68
CA ARG A 189 -1.49 -24.13 19.35
C ARG A 189 -1.14 -24.82 20.69
N SER A 190 -1.86 -25.85 21.13
CA SER A 190 -1.56 -26.56 22.40
C SER A 190 -1.39 -28.08 22.29
N GLY A 191 -1.21 -28.64 21.08
CA GLY A 191 -1.10 -30.08 20.85
C GLY A 191 0.32 -30.67 20.93
N GLY A 192 1.31 -29.94 21.43
CA GLY A 192 2.71 -30.34 21.30
C GLY A 192 3.55 -30.09 22.53
N HIS A 193 3.35 -30.84 23.61
CA HIS A 193 4.42 -31.31 24.52
C HIS A 193 3.87 -32.19 25.63
N ARG A 194 3.94 -33.52 25.45
CA ARG A 194 4.14 -34.49 26.54
C ARG A 194 4.77 -35.75 25.95
N ARG A 195 6.09 -35.73 25.73
CA ARG A 195 6.87 -36.98 25.79
C ARG A 195 7.22 -37.20 27.26
N ARG A 196 6.49 -38.13 27.87
CA ARG A 196 6.90 -38.77 29.13
C ARG A 196 8.16 -39.57 28.83
N TYR A 197 9.27 -39.17 29.44
CA TYR A 197 10.36 -40.11 29.71
C TYR A 197 9.87 -40.98 30.88
N GLU A 198 9.52 -42.24 30.59
CA GLU A 198 9.50 -43.29 31.60
C GLU A 198 10.79 -44.09 31.42
N SER A 199 11.75 -43.77 32.27
CA SER A 199 12.82 -44.65 32.69
C SER A 199 12.27 -45.63 33.73
N ASN A 200 12.47 -46.93 33.50
CA ASN A 200 12.88 -47.98 34.47
C ASN A 200 12.19 -49.32 34.19
N GLY A 201 13.00 -50.37 33.97
CA GLY A 201 12.60 -51.77 33.91
C GLY A 201 13.36 -52.54 32.86
#